data_AF-A0A925PB25-F1
#
_entry.id   AF-A0A925PB25-F1
#
_cell.length_a   1.000
_cell.length_b   1.000
_cell.length_c   1.000
_cell.angle_alpha   90.00
_cell.angle_beta   90.00
_cell.angle_gamma   90.00
#
_symmetry.space_group_name_H-M   'P 1'
#
loop_
_entity.id
_entity.type
_entity.pdbx_description
1 polymer ?
#
loop_
_entity_poly.entity_id
_entity_poly.type
_entity_poly.pdbx_seq_one_letter_code
_entity_poly.pdbx_strand_id
1 'polypeptide(L)'
;MERKADQRLPALPPSRRPQPIARKHRSAYIEFGTISRQRPSLETPCVNICLLDTETGLCAGCGRTMEEIARWSAMSDSERRAVMAQLRARMERLEEAKG
;
A
#
# COMPACT_ATOMS: atom_id res chain seq x y z
N MET A 1 -18.09 29.86 43.74
CA MET A 1 -16.92 30.24 42.93
C MET A 1 -15.71 29.78 43.73
N GLU A 2 -14.87 28.83 43.33
CA GLU A 2 -14.50 28.39 41.99
C GLU A 2 -14.03 26.93 42.05
N ARG A 3 -14.38 26.16 41.00
CA ARG A 3 -13.93 24.79 40.79
C ARG A 3 -12.51 24.83 40.23
N LYS A 4 -11.47 24.69 41.07
CA LYS A 4 -10.12 24.39 40.57
C LYS A 4 -9.99 22.88 40.40
N ALA A 5 -10.31 22.41 39.20
CA ALA A 5 -10.00 21.05 38.77
C ALA A 5 -8.46 20.93 38.62
N ASP A 6 -7.84 20.26 39.59
CA ASP A 6 -6.48 19.78 39.58
C ASP A 6 -6.35 18.67 38.51
N GLN A 7 -6.28 19.07 37.24
CA GLN A 7 -6.13 18.14 36.13
C GLN A 7 -4.63 18.03 35.80
N ARG A 8 -3.86 17.34 36.66
CA ARG A 8 -2.55 16.80 36.24
C ARG A 8 -2.78 15.83 35.09
N LEU A 9 -2.54 16.29 33.87
CA LEU A 9 -2.39 15.41 32.72
C LEU A 9 -1.27 14.38 33.00
N PRO A 10 -1.51 13.08 32.81
CA PRO A 10 -0.47 12.08 32.96
C PRO A 10 0.62 12.31 31.90
N ALA A 11 1.88 12.15 32.31
CA ALA A 11 3.02 12.24 31.40
C ALA A 11 2.86 11.23 30.26
N LEU A 12 2.86 11.72 29.02
CA LEU A 12 2.91 10.86 27.84
C LEU A 12 4.22 10.03 27.88
N PRO A 13 4.18 8.73 27.57
CA PRO A 13 5.40 7.93 27.47
C PRO A 13 6.28 8.47 26.33
N PRO A 14 7.62 8.39 26.44
CA PRO A 14 8.50 8.85 25.39
C PRO A 14 8.21 8.09 24.09
N SER A 15 8.10 8.82 22.99
CA SER A 15 8.00 8.22 21.65
C SER A 15 9.18 7.27 21.46
N ARG A 16 8.88 5.97 21.30
CA ARG A 16 9.91 4.98 21.03
C ARG A 16 10.53 5.33 19.69
N ARG A 17 11.73 5.94 19.69
CA ARG A 17 12.54 6.05 18.49
C ARG A 17 12.70 4.64 17.91
N PRO A 18 12.42 4.42 16.62
CA PRO A 18 12.62 3.11 16.01
C PRO A 18 14.10 2.76 16.15
N GLN A 19 14.39 1.73 16.94
CA GLN A 19 15.74 1.20 17.04
C GLN A 19 16.14 0.73 15.63
N PRO A 20 17.35 1.04 15.14
CA PRO A 20 17.82 0.43 13.91
C PRO A 20 17.85 -1.07 14.15
N ILE A 21 16.97 -1.81 13.49
CA ILE A 21 17.14 -3.26 13.40
C ILE A 21 18.54 -3.45 12.83
N ALA A 22 19.45 -3.97 13.65
CA ALA A 22 20.74 -4.45 13.18
C ALA A 22 20.44 -5.63 12.25
N ARG A 23 20.11 -5.32 10.98
CA ARG A 23 20.13 -6.27 9.90
C ARG A 23 21.56 -6.76 9.93
N LYS A 24 21.77 -8.03 10.29
CA LYS A 24 23.04 -8.70 10.07
C LYS A 24 23.33 -8.54 8.58
N HIS A 25 24.04 -7.48 8.23
CA HIS A 25 24.66 -7.30 6.94
C HIS A 25 25.68 -8.44 6.88
N ARG A 26 25.24 -9.54 6.28
CA ARG A 26 26.10 -10.68 5.95
C ARG A 26 27.11 -10.14 4.97
N SER A 27 28.25 -9.76 5.52
CA SER A 27 29.47 -9.37 4.85
C SER A 27 29.79 -10.38 3.75
N ALA A 28 29.81 -9.90 2.53
CA ALA A 28 30.71 -10.35 1.47
C ALA A 28 30.76 -9.21 0.45
N TYR A 29 31.83 -8.43 0.53
CA TYR A 29 32.14 -7.37 -0.41
C TYR A 29 32.38 -7.96 -1.82
N ILE A 30 31.60 -7.48 -2.78
CA ILE A 30 32.05 -6.93 -4.08
C ILE A 30 33.22 -7.66 -4.77
N GLU A 31 32.90 -8.64 -5.63
CA GLU A 31 33.63 -8.82 -6.88
C GLU A 31 32.78 -8.22 -8.01
N PHE A 32 33.39 -7.34 -8.80
CA PHE A 32 32.78 -6.61 -9.92
C PHE A 32 32.29 -7.57 -11.00
N GLY A 33 30.97 -7.82 -11.09
CA GLY A 33 30.41 -8.49 -12.26
C GLY A 33 29.01 -9.05 -12.03
N THR A 34 28.00 -8.33 -12.53
CA THR A 34 26.67 -8.85 -12.92
C THR A 34 25.70 -9.38 -11.85
N ILE A 35 25.63 -8.80 -10.65
CA ILE A 35 24.46 -9.06 -9.79
C ILE A 35 23.34 -8.06 -10.14
N SER A 36 22.64 -8.32 -11.23
CA SER A 36 21.29 -7.80 -11.42
C SER A 36 20.36 -8.55 -10.46
N ARG A 37 20.21 -8.02 -9.25
CA ARG A 37 19.10 -8.38 -8.34
C ARG A 37 17.78 -7.77 -8.89
N GLN A 38 17.51 -7.86 -10.18
CA GLN A 38 16.19 -7.51 -10.70
C GLN A 38 15.21 -8.56 -10.18
N ARG A 39 14.54 -8.22 -9.07
CA ARG A 39 13.26 -8.86 -8.75
C ARG A 39 12.37 -8.56 -9.97
N PRO A 40 11.81 -9.56 -10.65
CA PRO A 40 10.93 -9.30 -11.78
C PRO A 40 9.89 -8.28 -11.32
N SER A 41 9.78 -7.17 -12.05
CA SER A 41 8.86 -6.09 -11.72
C SER A 41 7.46 -6.68 -11.66
N LEU A 42 6.86 -6.68 -10.47
CA LEU A 42 5.47 -7.05 -10.31
C LEU A 42 4.65 -6.01 -11.08
N GLU A 43 4.15 -6.40 -12.25
CA GLU A 43 3.29 -5.55 -13.05
C GLU A 43 2.14 -5.07 -12.17
N THR A 44 1.89 -3.76 -12.16
CA THR A 44 0.87 -3.15 -11.30
C THR A 44 0.12 -2.09 -12.08
N PRO A 45 -1.22 -2.10 -12.03
CA PRO A 45 -2.05 -1.07 -12.65
C PRO A 45 -2.12 0.23 -11.83
N CYS A 46 -1.30 0.35 -10.78
CA CYS A 46 -1.37 1.46 -9.83
C CYS A 46 -0.81 2.75 -10.42
N VAL A 47 -1.62 3.80 -10.46
CA VAL A 47 -1.22 5.17 -10.85
C VAL A 47 -0.88 6.07 -9.65
N ASN A 48 -0.68 5.47 -8.47
CA ASN A 48 -0.41 6.15 -7.20
C ASN A 48 -1.49 7.14 -6.74
N ILE A 49 -2.72 6.94 -7.22
CA ILE A 49 -3.92 7.64 -6.75
C ILE A 49 -4.80 6.59 -6.08
N CYS A 50 -5.02 6.76 -4.77
CA CYS A 50 -5.86 5.86 -3.98
C CYS A 50 -7.05 6.64 -3.44
N LEU A 51 -8.13 6.65 -4.23
CA LEU A 51 -9.43 7.19 -3.84
C LEU A 51 -10.46 6.10 -4.11
N LEU A 52 -11.07 5.55 -3.06
CA LEU A 52 -12.15 4.56 -3.21
C LEU A 52 -13.47 5.29 -3.43
N ASP A 53 -14.15 4.89 -4.48
CA ASP A 53 -15.51 5.30 -4.77
C ASP A 53 -16.48 4.53 -3.85
N THR A 54 -17.37 5.24 -3.17
CA THR A 54 -18.27 4.66 -2.16
C THR A 54 -19.43 3.88 -2.77
N GLU A 55 -19.81 4.17 -4.01
CA GLU A 55 -20.93 3.52 -4.69
C GLU A 55 -20.51 2.21 -5.35
N THR A 56 -19.38 2.24 -6.05
CA THR A 56 -18.86 1.09 -6.80
C THR A 56 -17.88 0.24 -6.01
N GLY A 57 -17.32 0.77 -4.91
CA GLY A 57 -16.28 0.11 -4.11
C GLY A 57 -14.93 -0.03 -4.82
N LEU A 58 -14.72 0.72 -5.91
CA LEU A 58 -13.53 0.65 -6.75
C LEU A 58 -12.60 1.85 -6.52
N CYS A 59 -11.30 1.62 -6.67
CA CYS A 59 -10.33 2.71 -6.66
C CYS A 59 -10.45 3.53 -7.96
N ALA A 60 -10.80 4.81 -7.84
CA ALA A 60 -10.95 5.74 -8.96
C ALA A 60 -9.68 5.93 -9.80
N GLY A 61 -8.50 5.60 -9.26
CA GLY A 61 -7.22 5.68 -9.98
C GLY A 61 -6.88 4.44 -10.80
N CYS A 62 -7.16 3.24 -10.29
CA CYS A 62 -6.69 1.98 -10.90
C CYS A 62 -7.77 0.91 -11.11
N GLY A 63 -9.02 1.16 -10.71
CA GLY A 63 -10.15 0.25 -10.90
C GLY A 63 -10.11 -1.04 -10.06
N ARG A 64 -9.21 -1.14 -9.08
CA ARG A 64 -9.12 -2.30 -8.16
C ARG A 64 -9.97 -2.11 -6.91
N THR A 65 -10.43 -3.19 -6.31
CA THR A 65 -11.09 -3.19 -4.99
C THR A 65 -10.06 -3.09 -3.86
N MET A 66 -10.54 -2.80 -2.64
CA MET A 66 -9.68 -2.72 -1.46
C MET A 66 -8.99 -4.06 -1.15
N GLU A 67 -9.71 -5.17 -1.31
CA GLU A 67 -9.19 -6.53 -1.07
C GLU A 67 -8.07 -6.87 -2.05
N GLU A 68 -8.26 -6.54 -3.34
CA GLU A 68 -7.27 -6.76 -4.39
C GLU A 68 -6.00 -5.94 -4.15
N ILE A 69 -6.15 -4.69 -3.69
CA ILE A 69 -5.02 -3.84 -3.30
C ILE A 69 -4.26 -4.48 -2.13
N ALA A 70 -4.97 -4.95 -1.10
CA ALA A 70 -4.36 -5.53 0.09
C ALA A 70 -3.60 -6.84 -0.19
N ARG A 71 -4.11 -7.70 -1.08
CA ARG A 71 -3.51 -9.00 -1.39
C ARG A 71 -2.59 -9.01 -2.62
N TRP A 72 -2.38 -7.87 -3.29
CA TRP A 72 -1.69 -7.80 -4.59
C TRP A 72 -0.31 -8.46 -4.60
N SER A 73 0.47 -8.29 -3.53
CA SER A 73 1.80 -8.87 -3.40
C SER A 73 1.79 -10.39 -3.23
N ALA A 74 0.70 -10.94 -2.70
CA ALA A 74 0.50 -12.36 -2.44
C ALA A 74 -0.22 -13.09 -3.59
N MET A 75 -0.83 -12.36 -4.53
CA MET A 75 -1.47 -12.93 -5.72
C MET A 75 -0.45 -13.62 -6.64
N SER A 76 -0.87 -14.74 -7.20
CA SER A 76 -0.21 -15.40 -8.33
C SER A 76 -0.30 -14.57 -9.60
N ASP A 77 0.56 -14.86 -10.59
CA ASP A 77 0.56 -14.13 -11.86
C ASP A 77 -0.71 -14.37 -12.68
N SER A 78 -1.37 -15.52 -12.52
CA SER A 78 -2.70 -15.77 -13.09
C SER A 78 -3.77 -14.89 -12.45
N GLU A 79 -3.77 -14.75 -11.12
CA GLU A 79 -4.71 -13.87 -10.43
C GLU A 79 -4.50 -12.41 -10.82
N ARG A 80 -3.25 -11.95 -10.87
CA ARG A 80 -2.92 -10.59 -11.30
C ARG A 80 -3.41 -10.31 -12.72
N ARG A 81 -3.18 -11.23 -13.66
CA ARG A 81 -3.68 -11.10 -15.04
C ARG A 81 -5.20 -11.07 -15.12
N ALA A 82 -5.90 -11.89 -14.32
CA ALA A 82 -7.35 -11.88 -14.25
C ALA A 82 -7.88 -10.52 -13.76
N VAL A 83 -7.27 -9.95 -12.71
CA VAL A 83 -7.62 -8.61 -12.24
C VAL A 83 -7.37 -7.56 -13.33
N MET A 84 -6.18 -7.60 -13.96
CA MET A 84 -5.82 -6.65 -15.03
C MET A 84 -6.79 -6.66 -16.21
N ALA A 85 -7.28 -7.84 -16.61
CA ALA A 85 -8.26 -7.98 -17.69
C ALA A 85 -9.60 -7.31 -17.36
N GLN A 86 -9.98 -7.23 -16.09
CA GLN A 86 -11.26 -6.63 -15.66
C GLN A 86 -11.20 -5.11 -15.48
N LEU A 87 -10.00 -4.52 -15.38
CA LEU A 87 -9.87 -3.10 -15.01
C LEU A 87 -10.54 -2.16 -16.01
N ARG A 88 -10.46 -2.45 -17.31
CA ARG A 88 -11.09 -1.61 -18.35
C ARG A 88 -12.59 -1.46 -18.11
N ALA A 89 -13.31 -2.57 -18.00
CA ALA A 89 -14.76 -2.56 -17.76
C ALA A 89 -15.12 -1.92 -16.41
N ARG A 90 -14.28 -2.09 -15.39
CA ARG A 90 -14.47 -1.45 -14.08
C ARG A 90 -14.29 0.07 -14.13
N MET A 91 -13.36 0.56 -14.96
CA MET A 91 -13.16 2.00 -15.17
C MET A 91 -14.33 2.61 -15.94
N GLU A 92 -14.88 1.92 -16.94
CA GLU A 92 -16.12 2.35 -17.63
C GLU A 92 -17.28 2.49 -16.64
N ARG A 93 -17.48 1.51 -15.75
CA ARG A 93 -18.49 1.58 -14.68
C ARG A 93 -18.27 2.75 -13.71
N LEU A 94 -17.01 3.11 -13.43
CA LEU A 94 -16.67 4.27 -12.60
C LEU A 94 -16.96 5.60 -13.31
N GLU A 95 -16.90 5.64 -14.64
CA GLU A 95 -17.28 6.81 -15.44
C GLU A 95 -18.80 6.95 -15.47
N GLU A 96 -19.53 5.85 -15.60
CA GLU A 96 -21.00 5.81 -15.54
C GLU A 96 -21.55 6.26 -14.17
N ALA A 97 -20.95 5.81 -13.05
CA ALA A 97 -21.39 6.19 -11.72
C ALA A 97 -21.17 7.68 -11.37
N LYS A 98 -20.33 8.39 -12.13
CA LYS A 98 -20.06 9.83 -11.93
C LYS A 98 -21.04 10.73 -12.68
N GLY A 99 -21.86 10.19 -13.57
CA GLY A 99 -22.84 10.91 -14.39
C GLY A 99 -24.24 10.87 -13.79
#